data_AF-A0A1R4J005-F1
#
_entry.id   AF-A0A1R4J005-F1
#
_cell.length_a   1.000
_cell.length_b   1.000
_cell.length_c   1.000
_cell.angle_alpha   90.00
_cell.angle_beta   90.00
_cell.angle_gamma   90.00
#
_symmetry.space_group_name_H-M   'P 1'
#
loop_
_entity.id
_entity.type
_entity.pdbx_description
1 polymer ?
#
loop_
_entity_poly.entity_id
_entity_poly.type
_entity_poly.pdbx_seq_one_letter_code
_entity_poly.pdbx_strand_id
1 'polypeptide(L)'
;MVKLLLGIMLLGHGTNILIFVVGKITKGHPPVIDETYKVFQEIYADPIPQALILTAIVISFGLTSFAIVLLKRVYALVDSDDLDNLNTPEEEDI
;
A
#
# COMPACT_ATOMS: atom_id res chain seq x y z
N MET A 1 2.68 13.81 12.62
CA MET A 1 2.27 13.31 11.30
C MET A 1 2.93 11.99 10.87
N VAL A 2 4.16 11.67 11.31
CA VAL A 2 4.84 10.40 10.91
C VAL A 2 4.04 9.14 11.29
N LYS A 3 3.35 9.14 12.43
CA LYS A 3 2.46 8.04 12.85
C LYS A 3 1.33 7.78 11.84
N LEU A 4 0.79 8.83 11.22
CA LEU A 4 -0.24 8.71 10.18
C LEU A 4 0.32 7.99 8.94
N LEU A 5 1.51 8.38 8.47
CA LEU A 5 2.19 7.71 7.36
C LEU A 5 2.42 6.23 7.64
N LEU A 6 2.93 5.90 8.82
CA LEU A 6 3.12 4.51 9.24
C LEU A 6 1.80 3.74 9.28
N GLY A 7 0.72 4.36 9.76
CA GLY A 7 -0.62 3.77 9.76
C GLY A 7 -1.11 3.43 8.35
N ILE A 8 -0.96 4.36 7.39
CA ILE A 8 -1.33 4.15 5.99
C ILE A 8 -0.49 3.03 5.36
N MET A 9 0.83 3.03 5.59
CA MET A 9 1.72 1.97 5.10
C MET A 9 1.34 0.60 5.65
N LEU A 10 1.10 0.50 6.96
CA LEU A 10 0.67 -0.75 7.61
C LEU A 10 -0.68 -1.24 7.07
N LEU A 11 -1.63 -0.34 6.83
CA LEU A 11 -2.93 -0.68 6.25
C LEU A 11 -2.77 -1.22 4.82
N GLY A 12 -1.90 -0.61 4.01
CA GLY A 12 -1.58 -1.10 2.67
C GLY A 12 -0.99 -2.51 2.69
N HIS A 13 -0.02 -2.77 3.58
CA HIS A 13 0.54 -4.11 3.78
C HIS A 13 -0.50 -5.12 4.30
N GLY A 14 -1.34 -4.72 5.25
CA GLY A 14 -2.43 -5.55 5.76
C GLY A 14 -3.44 -5.93 4.68
N THR A 15 -3.75 -5.00 3.78
CA THR A 15 -4.63 -5.24 2.62
C THR A 15 -4.01 -6.23 1.65
N ASN A 16 -2.71 -6.12 1.37
CA ASN A 16 -2.00 -7.09 0.53
C ASN A 16 -2.02 -8.50 1.13
N ILE A 17 -1.84 -8.63 2.45
CA ILE A 17 -1.95 -9.91 3.15
C ILE A 17 -3.40 -10.42 3.09
N LEU A 18 -4.40 -9.55 3.26
CA LEU A 18 -5.81 -9.93 3.16
C LEU A 18 -6.14 -10.50 1.77
N ILE A 19 -5.70 -9.84 0.69
CA ILE A 19 -5.86 -10.32 -0.69
C ILE A 19 -5.20 -11.70 -0.85
N PHE A 20 -3.99 -11.87 -0.32
CA PHE A 20 -3.26 -13.15 -0.37
C PHE A 20 -4.02 -14.28 0.33
N VAL A 21 -4.60 -14.02 1.51
CA VAL A 21 -5.37 -15.02 2.27
C VAL A 21 -6.69 -15.37 1.57
N VAL A 22 -7.41 -14.38 1.04
CA VAL A 22 -8.67 -14.58 0.30
C VAL A 22 -8.44 -15.38 -0.98
N GLY A 23 -7.27 -15.23 -1.60
CA GLY A 23 -6.85 -15.93 -2.82
C GLY A 23 -6.62 -17.43 -2.70
N LYS A 24 -6.86 -18.04 -1.52
CA LYS A 24 -6.57 -19.44 -1.17
C LYS A 24 -5.06 -19.77 -1.22
N ILE A 25 -4.52 -20.17 -0.08
CA ILE A 25 -3.12 -20.55 0.04
C ILE A 25 -2.94 -21.98 -0.48
N THR A 26 -2.49 -22.10 -1.73
CA THR A 26 -2.15 -23.37 -2.36
C THR A 26 -0.67 -23.67 -2.17
N LYS A 27 -0.34 -24.86 -1.69
CA LYS A 27 1.04 -25.37 -1.70
C LYS A 27 1.32 -25.95 -3.08
N GLY A 28 2.12 -25.26 -3.88
CA GLY A 28 2.46 -25.63 -5.25
C GLY A 28 3.57 -24.75 -5.81
N HIS A 29 3.79 -24.82 -7.11
CA HIS A 29 4.76 -23.99 -7.82
C HIS A 29 4.29 -22.52 -7.92
N PRO A 30 5.22 -21.54 -7.99
CA PRO A 30 4.87 -20.16 -8.33
C PRO A 30 4.22 -20.12 -9.72
N PRO A 31 3.34 -19.14 -10.04
CA PRO A 31 2.56 -19.08 -11.29
C PRO A 31 3.42 -18.66 -12.50
N VAL A 32 4.53 -19.35 -12.69
CA VAL A 32 5.50 -19.18 -13.75
C VAL A 32 5.82 -20.57 -14.27
N ILE A 33 5.46 -20.83 -15.52
CA ILE A 33 5.72 -22.11 -16.19
C ILE A 33 7.06 -22.04 -16.93
N ASP A 34 7.73 -23.19 -17.06
CA ASP A 34 8.91 -23.31 -17.92
C ASP A 34 8.53 -23.04 -19.39
N GLU A 35 9.45 -22.46 -20.16
CA GLU A 35 9.24 -22.11 -21.56
C GLU A 35 8.85 -23.32 -22.44
N THR A 36 9.20 -24.53 -22.00
CA THR A 36 8.89 -25.78 -22.69
C THR A 36 7.40 -26.16 -22.60
N TYR A 37 6.68 -25.66 -21.58
CA TYR A 37 5.28 -26.01 -21.32
C TYR A 37 4.34 -24.85 -21.69
N LYS A 38 3.14 -25.20 -22.19
CA LYS A 38 2.08 -24.22 -22.53
C LYS A 38 0.91 -24.20 -21.54
N VAL A 39 0.87 -25.17 -20.64
CA VAL A 39 -0.19 -25.38 -19.65
C VAL A 39 0.42 -25.89 -18.35
N PHE A 40 -0.27 -25.63 -17.23
CA PHE A 40 0.14 -26.15 -15.92
C PHE A 40 0.13 -27.69 -15.93
N GLN A 41 1.29 -28.29 -15.64
CA GLN A 41 1.46 -29.74 -15.53
C GLN A 41 1.20 -30.22 -14.09
N GLU A 42 1.51 -29.38 -13.11
CA GLU A 42 1.41 -29.67 -11.67
C GLU A 42 0.47 -28.67 -10.98
N ILE A 43 0.49 -28.64 -9.64
CA ILE A 43 -0.25 -27.67 -8.84
C ILE A 43 0.53 -26.36 -8.79
N TYR A 44 -0.09 -25.28 -9.27
CA TYR A 44 0.46 -23.92 -9.25
C TYR A 44 -0.38 -23.01 -8.34
N ALA A 45 0.25 -21.98 -7.78
CA ALA A 45 -0.45 -20.92 -7.07
C ALA A 45 -1.33 -20.11 -8.03
N ASP A 46 -2.44 -19.55 -7.54
CA ASP A 46 -3.33 -18.72 -8.35
C ASP A 46 -2.60 -17.43 -8.78
N PRO A 47 -2.49 -17.12 -10.08
CA PRO A 47 -1.87 -15.89 -10.57
C PRO A 47 -2.70 -14.63 -10.27
N ILE A 48 -4.02 -14.75 -10.08
CA ILE A 48 -4.93 -13.59 -9.97
C ILE A 48 -4.62 -12.76 -8.71
N PRO A 49 -4.55 -13.32 -7.49
CA PRO A 49 -4.19 -12.54 -6.31
C PRO A 49 -2.81 -11.90 -6.40
N GLN A 50 -1.86 -12.55 -7.07
CA GLN A 50 -0.48 -12.08 -7.20
C GLN A 50 -0.39 -10.85 -8.11
N ALA A 51 -1.11 -10.86 -9.24
CA ALA A 51 -1.22 -9.70 -10.11
C ALA A 51 -1.88 -8.51 -9.39
N LEU A 52 -2.96 -8.76 -8.64
CA LEU A 52 -3.65 -7.72 -7.87
C LEU A 52 -2.76 -7.09 -6.79
N ILE A 53 -2.00 -7.90 -6.06
CA ILE A 53 -1.05 -7.41 -5.05
C ILE A 53 0.05 -6.57 -5.68
N LEU A 54 0.61 -6.99 -6.83
CA LEU A 54 1.64 -6.22 -7.53
C LEU A 54 1.12 -4.84 -7.95
N THR A 55 -0.11 -4.77 -8.49
CA THR A 55 -0.78 -3.50 -8.81
C THR A 55 -0.99 -2.64 -7.56
N ALA A 56 -1.49 -3.24 -6.47
CA ALA A 56 -1.72 -2.55 -5.21
C ALA A 56 -0.44 -1.97 -4.58
N ILE A 57 0.69 -2.68 -4.68
CA ILE A 57 2.00 -2.22 -4.22
C ILE A 57 2.42 -0.93 -4.95
N VAL A 58 2.30 -0.88 -6.28
CA VAL A 58 2.69 0.29 -7.08
C VAL A 58 1.81 1.50 -6.76
N ILE A 59 0.50 1.29 -6.61
CA ILE A 59 -0.44 2.36 -6.21
C ILE A 59 -0.09 2.87 -4.80
N SER A 60 0.12 1.96 -3.85
CA SER A 60 0.48 2.30 -2.47
C SER A 60 1.79 3.08 -2.39
N PHE A 61 2.77 2.71 -3.22
CA PHE A 61 4.04 3.43 -3.33
C PHE A 61 3.84 4.86 -3.84
N GLY A 62 3.03 5.05 -4.88
CA GLY A 62 2.70 6.37 -5.41
C GLY A 62 2.01 7.27 -4.38
N LEU A 63 0.98 6.74 -3.71
CA LEU A 63 0.25 7.45 -2.66
C LEU A 63 1.15 7.80 -1.46
N THR A 64 2.00 6.86 -1.03
CA THR A 64 2.93 7.07 0.09
C THR A 64 3.97 8.14 -0.25
N SER A 65 4.56 8.08 -1.45
CA SER A 65 5.53 9.07 -1.92
C SER A 65 4.90 10.47 -1.99
N PHE A 66 3.69 10.57 -2.52
CA PHE A 66 2.92 11.81 -2.54
C PHE A 66 2.65 12.34 -1.13
N ALA A 67 2.15 11.47 -0.22
CA ALA A 67 1.85 11.84 1.15
C ALA A 67 3.10 12.35 1.90
N ILE A 68 4.26 11.72 1.71
CA ILE A 68 5.53 12.17 2.32
C ILE A 68 5.88 13.59 1.86
N VAL A 69 5.80 13.86 0.56
CA VAL A 69 6.11 15.20 0.02
C VAL A 69 5.11 16.25 0.49
N LEU A 70 3.82 15.89 0.54
CA LEU A 70 2.76 16.76 1.05
C LEU A 70 3.00 17.11 2.52
N LEU A 71 3.25 16.11 3.36
CA LEU A 71 3.48 16.31 4.80
C LEU A 71 4.75 17.12 5.06
N LYS A 72 5.82 16.90 4.28
CA LYS A 72 7.00 17.76 4.33
C LYS A 72 6.65 19.23 4.05
N ARG A 73 5.78 19.48 3.06
CA ARG A 73 5.36 20.84 2.72
C ARG A 73 4.46 21.47 3.78
N VAL A 74 3.56 20.70 4.38
CA VAL A 74 2.72 21.15 5.50
C VAL A 74 3.60 21.50 6.71
N TYR A 75 4.54 20.63 7.07
CA TYR A 75 5.48 20.89 8.15
C TYR A 75 6.28 22.18 7.91
N ALA A 76 6.74 22.42 6.67
CA ALA A 76 7.46 23.65 6.34
C ALA A 76 6.62 24.93 6.42
N LEU A 77 5.28 24.84 6.39
CA LEU A 77 4.36 25.98 6.48
C LEU A 77 3.86 26.23 7.92
N VAL A 78 3.60 25.15 8.67
CA VAL A 78 2.99 25.21 10.01
C VAL A 78 4.05 25.10 11.12
N ASP A 79 5.25 24.59 10.82
CA ASP A 79 6.34 24.31 11.76
C ASP A 79 5.93 23.44 12.97
N SER A 80 4.88 22.63 12.77
CA SER A 80 4.34 21.70 13.76
C SER A 80 4.15 20.33 13.11
N ASP A 81 4.46 19.26 13.86
CA ASP A 81 4.12 17.87 13.49
C ASP A 81 2.81 17.38 14.15
N ASP A 82 2.20 18.23 14.98
CA ASP A 82 0.91 17.96 15.60
C ASP A 82 -0.23 18.16 14.60
N LEU A 83 -1.08 17.15 14.48
CA LEU A 83 -2.24 17.20 13.59
C LEU A 83 -3.32 18.16 14.11
N ASP A 84 -3.39 18.36 15.44
CA ASP A 84 -4.38 19.23 16.06
C ASP A 84 -4.07 20.72 15.79
N ASN A 85 -2.81 21.03 15.45
CA ASN A 85 -2.35 22.39 15.11
C ASN A 85 -2.48 22.71 13.60
N LEU A 86 -3.16 21.87 12.82
CA LEU A 86 -3.37 22.10 11.38
C LEU A 86 -4.55 23.03 11.06
N ASN A 87 -5.23 23.58 12.08
CA ASN A 87 -6.33 24.51 11.88
C ASN A 87 -5.86 25.78 11.18
N THR A 88 -6.65 26.24 10.21
CA THR A 88 -6.45 27.53 9.56
C THR A 88 -6.67 28.66 10.58
N PRO A 89 -5.86 29.74 10.54
CA PRO A 89 -6.01 30.89 11.45
C PRO A 89 -7.33 31.66 11.32
N GLU A 90 -8.25 31.25 10.43
CA GLU A 90 -9.55 31.88 10.24
C GLU A 90 -10.60 31.49 11.31
N GLU A 91 -10.34 30.49 12.15
CA GLU A 91 -11.30 30.04 13.20
C GLU A 91 -11.03 30.63 14.59
N GLU A 92 -9.94 31.37 14.82
CA GLU A 92 -9.65 31.98 16.14
C GLU A 92 -10.36 33.34 16.37
N ASP A 93 -11.03 33.91 15.36
CA ASP A 93 -11.68 35.23 15.43
C ASP A 93 -13.23 35.18 15.47
N ILE A 94 -13.87 34.06 15.85
CA ILE A 94 -15.34 33.96 16.07
C ILE A 94 -15.68 33.57 17.50
#